data_AF-A0A7Z8CXE4-F1
#
_entry.id   AF-A0A7Z8CXE4-F1
#
_cell.length_a   1.000
_cell.length_b   1.000
_cell.length_c   1.000
_cell.angle_alpha   90.00
_cell.angle_beta   90.00
_cell.angle_gamma   90.00
#
_symmetry.space_group_name_H-M   'P 1'
#
loop_
_entity.id
_entity.type
_entity.pdbx_description
1 polymer ?
#
loop_
_entity_poly.entity_id
_entity_poly.type
_entity_poly.pdbx_seq_one_letter_code
_entity_poly.pdbx_strand_id
1 'polypeptide(L)' 'MNTNDKTDLLRYQLATLNQQYGVTISFIAKETGIATQHLTNFKNGKLLFGWRRLTILDTFLRQRYHLLYTSMGAL' A
#
# COMPACT_ATOMS: atom_id res chain seq x y z
N MET A 1 10.41 -0.74 -12.47
CA MET A 1 8.96 -0.62 -12.19
C MET A 1 8.55 0.81 -12.50
N ASN A 2 7.59 1.03 -13.40
CA ASN A 2 7.07 2.36 -13.67
C ASN A 2 6.25 2.85 -12.46
N THR A 3 6.09 4.17 -12.30
CA THR A 3 5.30 4.79 -11.22
C THR A 3 3.85 4.30 -11.21
N ASN A 4 3.29 4.02 -12.40
CA ASN A 4 1.94 3.48 -12.54
C ASN A 4 1.85 2.06 -11.98
N ASP A 5 2.75 1.15 -12.39
CA ASP A 5 2.80 -0.22 -11.87
C ASP A 5 2.97 -0.23 -10.35
N LYS A 6 3.83 0.66 -9.81
CA LYS A 6 4.05 0.78 -8.36
C LYS A 6 2.77 1.24 -7.65
N THR A 7 2.04 2.17 -8.25
CA THR A 7 0.79 2.68 -7.70
C THR A 7 -0.25 1.56 -7.62
N ASP A 8 -0.42 0.80 -8.69
CA ASP A 8 -1.43 -0.26 -8.74
C ASP A 8 -1.08 -1.44 -7.82
N LEU A 9 0.21 -1.81 -7.73
CA LEU A 9 0.68 -2.80 -6.78
C LEU A 9 0.36 -2.38 -5.33
N LEU A 10 0.69 -1.15 -4.94
CA LEU A 10 0.45 -0.69 -3.57
C LEU A 10 -1.04 -0.59 -3.26
N ARG A 11 -1.88 -0.21 -4.23
CA ARG A 11 -3.34 -0.24 -4.07
C ARG A 11 -3.85 -1.65 -3.83
N TYR A 12 -3.39 -2.61 -4.64
CA TYR A 12 -3.72 -4.01 -4.48
C TYR A 12 -3.32 -4.52 -3.10
N GLN A 13 -2.09 -4.27 -2.66
CA GLN A 13 -1.61 -4.69 -1.34
C GLN A 13 -2.42 -4.08 -0.19
N LEU A 14 -2.76 -2.78 -0.27
CA LEU A 14 -3.63 -2.13 0.71
C LEU A 14 -5.03 -2.76 0.74
N ALA A 15 -5.58 -3.14 -0.42
CA ALA A 15 -6.87 -3.82 -0.49
C ALA A 15 -6.80 -5.23 0.11
N THR A 16 -5.79 -6.02 -0.27
CA THR A 16 -5.55 -7.37 0.23
C THR A 16 -5.36 -7.40 1.73
N LEU A 17 -4.51 -6.54 2.29
CA LEU A 17 -4.30 -6.42 3.73
C LEU A 17 -5.58 -6.10 4.48
N ASN A 18 -6.40 -5.22 3.91
CA ASN A 18 -7.66 -4.82 4.52
C ASN A 18 -8.74 -5.91 4.45
N GLN A 19 -8.88 -6.58 3.31
CA GLN A 19 -9.94 -7.57 3.07
C GLN A 19 -9.60 -8.96 3.64
N GLN A 20 -8.36 -9.42 3.49
CA GLN A 20 -7.98 -10.79 3.84
C GLN A 20 -7.37 -10.91 5.24
N TYR A 21 -6.68 -9.85 5.70
CA TYR A 21 -5.93 -9.90 6.95
C TYR A 21 -6.47 -8.94 8.03
N GLY A 22 -7.57 -8.25 7.74
CA GLY A 22 -8.21 -7.31 8.68
C GLY A 22 -7.34 -6.12 9.07
N VAL A 23 -6.25 -5.86 8.36
CA VAL A 23 -5.36 -4.73 8.65
C VAL A 23 -6.08 -3.44 8.29
N THR A 24 -6.20 -2.54 9.25
CA THR A 24 -6.95 -1.30 9.08
C THR A 24 -6.10 -0.24 8.39
N ILE A 25 -6.73 0.61 7.57
CA ILE A 25 -6.04 1.77 6.99
C ILE A 25 -5.55 2.73 8.08
N SER A 26 -6.26 2.83 9.22
CA SER A 26 -5.82 3.65 10.35
C SER A 26 -4.52 3.14 11.00
N PHE A 27 -4.33 1.81 11.07
CA PHE A 27 -3.08 1.23 11.52
C PHE A 27 -1.92 1.61 10.58
N ILE A 28 -2.11 1.41 9.27
CA ILE A 28 -1.08 1.76 8.26
C ILE A 28 -0.79 3.27 8.27
N ALA A 29 -1.81 4.10 8.46
CA ALA A 29 -1.69 5.55 8.57
C ALA A 29 -0.78 5.96 9.74
N LYS A 30 -0.98 5.33 10.90
CA LYS A 30 -0.17 5.57 12.11
C LYS A 30 1.30 5.22 11.87
N GLU A 31 1.58 4.07 11.26
CA GLU A 31 2.94 3.59 11.04
C GLU A 31 3.68 4.37 9.94
N THR A 32 2.97 4.83 8.91
CA THR A 32 3.58 5.53 7.77
C THR A 32 3.60 7.06 7.92
N GLY A 33 2.84 7.61 8.87
CA GLY A 33 2.60 9.06 8.98
C GLY A 33 1.75 9.63 7.84
N ILE A 34 1.16 8.80 6.98
CA ILE A 34 0.26 9.23 5.91
C ILE A 34 -1.16 9.28 6.46
N ALA A 35 -1.83 10.42 6.31
CA ALA A 35 -3.21 10.58 6.80
C ALA A 35 -4.15 9.46 6.31
N THR A 36 -5.00 8.95 7.20
CA THR A 36 -5.97 7.88 6.92
C THR A 36 -6.82 8.16 5.67
N GLN A 37 -7.28 9.41 5.52
CA GLN A 37 -8.07 9.82 4.36
C GLN A 37 -7.27 9.73 3.06
N HIS A 38 -5.98 10.10 3.08
CA HIS A 38 -5.11 10.01 1.91
C HIS A 38 -4.86 8.55 1.51
N LEU A 39 -4.59 7.66 2.46
CA LEU A 39 -4.45 6.23 2.17
C LEU A 39 -5.76 5.62 1.64
N THR A 40 -6.91 6.01 2.21
CA THR A 40 -8.22 5.56 1.74
C THR A 40 -8.49 6.01 0.31
N ASN A 41 -8.27 7.29 0.00
CA ASN A 41 -8.44 7.82 -1.34
C ASN A 41 -7.46 7.20 -2.33
N PHE A 42 -6.22 6.99 -1.91
CA PHE A 42 -5.20 6.34 -2.73
C PHE A 42 -5.58 4.90 -3.06
N LYS A 43 -5.97 4.09 -2.06
CA LYS A 43 -6.47 2.72 -2.23
C LYS A 43 -7.63 2.67 -3.23
N ASN A 44 -8.55 3.62 -3.15
CA ASN A 44 -9.76 3.68 -3.98
C ASN A 44 -9.55 4.36 -5.34
N GLY A 45 -8.31 4.68 -5.74
CA GLY A 45 -8.05 5.33 -7.03
C GLY A 45 -8.37 6.82 -7.11
N LYS A 46 -8.86 7.43 -6.01
CA LYS A 46 -9.28 8.83 -5.95
C LYS A 46 -8.13 9.82 -5.69
N LEU A 47 -6.94 9.31 -5.38
CA LEU A 47 -5.75 10.12 -5.14
C LEU A 47 -4.52 9.42 -5.73
N LEU A 48 -3.65 10.21 -6.34
CA LEU A 48 -2.32 9.78 -6.75
C LEU A 48 -1.30 10.23 -5.70
N PHE A 49 -0.37 9.34 -5.37
CA PHE A 49 0.75 9.66 -4.51
C PHE A 49 1.96 10.06 -5.34
N GLY A 50 2.64 11.13 -4.91
CA GLY A 50 3.98 11.44 -5.40
C GLY A 50 5.00 10.42 -4.88
N TRP A 51 6.18 10.42 -5.51
CA TRP A 51 7.27 9.48 -5.25
C TRP A 51 7.57 9.26 -3.76
N ARG A 52 7.68 10.34 -2.97
CA ARG A 52 7.98 10.25 -1.53
C ARG A 52 6.96 9.40 -0.76
N ARG A 53 5.66 9.59 -1.02
CA ARG A 53 4.59 8.82 -0.33
C ARG A 53 4.55 7.37 -0.81
N LEU A 54 4.77 7.13 -2.11
CA LEU A 54 4.86 5.77 -2.66
C LEU A 54 6.03 5.00 -2.02
N THR A 55 7.18 5.63 -1.86
CA THR A 55 8.36 5.01 -1.25
C THR A 55 8.16 4.73 0.24
N ILE A 56 7.57 5.66 1.00
CA ILE A 56 7.26 5.42 2.43
C ILE A 56 6.33 4.21 2.57
N LEU A 57 5.25 4.18 1.79
CA LEU A 57 4.26 3.10 1.86
C LEU A 57 4.88 1.76 1.45
N ASP A 58 5.59 1.70 0.32
CA ASP A 58 6.26 0.49 -0.18
C ASP A 58 7.28 -0.05 0.83
N THR A 59 8.12 0.80 1.41
CA THR A 59 9.10 0.38 2.43
C THR A 59 8.41 -0.26 3.64
N PHE A 60 7.37 0.39 4.17
CA PHE A 60 6.62 -0.14 5.30
C PHE A 60 5.98 -1.49 4.97
N LEU A 61 5.28 -1.59 3.82
CA LEU A 61 4.61 -2.82 3.42
C LEU A 61 5.60 -3.98 3.22
N ARG A 62 6.78 -3.71 2.64
CA ARG A 62 7.85 -4.71 2.49
C ARG A 62 8.36 -5.20 3.83
N GLN A 63 8.73 -4.28 4.73
CA GLN A 63 9.31 -4.62 6.03
C GLN A 63 8.32 -5.39 6.92
N ARG A 64 7.04 -5.02 6.87
CA ARG A 64 6.03 -5.58 7.78
C ARG A 64 5.36 -6.84 7.24
N TYR A 65 5.17 -6.93 5.93
CA TYR A 65 4.34 -7.96 5.30
C TYR A 65 5.07 -8.70 4.18
N HIS A 66 6.36 -9.00 4.37
CA HIS A 66 7.24 -9.72 3.43
C HIS A 66 6.54 -10.82 2.60
N LEU A 67 5.57 -11.54 3.18
CA LEU A 67 4.73 -12.56 2.52
C LEU A 67 3.97 -12.08 1.27
N LEU A 68 3.47 -10.84 1.23
CA LEU A 68 2.73 -10.33 0.06
C LEU A 68 3.62 -10.04 -1.16
N TYR A 69 4.93 -10.02 -0.99
CA TYR A 69 5.89 -9.77 -2.06
C TYR A 69 6.41 -11.06 -2.72
N THR A 70 6.35 -12.20 -2.04
CA THR A 70 6.73 -13.50 -2.62
C THR A 70 5.59 -14.16 -3.40
N SER A 71 4.32 -13.81 -3.13
CA SER A 71 3.16 -14.44 -3.79
C SER A 71 2.82 -13.89 -5.19
N MET A 72 3.36 -12.73 -5.59
CA MET A 72 3.13 -12.17 -6.94
C MET A 72 4.25 -12.48 -7.94
N GLY A 73 5.21 -13.34 -7.57
CA GLY A 73 6.24 -13.87 -8.48
C GLY A 73 5.93 -15.27 -9.02
N ALA A 74 4.73 -15.80 -8.79
CA ALA A 74 4.37 -17.19 -9.07
C ALA A 74 3.10 -17.37 -9.93
N LEU A 75 2.68 -16.34 -10.67
CA LEU A 75 1.62 -16.46 -11.69
C LEU A 75 2.06 -15.77 -12.97
#